data_AF-A0A4V2W035-F1
#
_entry.id   AF-A0A4V2W035-F1
#
_cell.length_a   1.000
_cell.length_b   1.000
_cell.length_c   1.000
_cell.angle_alpha   90.00
_cell.angle_beta   90.00
_cell.angle_gamma   90.00
#
_symmetry.space_group_name_H-M   'P 1'
#
loop_
_entity.id
_entity.type
_entity.pdbx_description
1 polymer ?
#
loop_
_entity_poly.entity_id
_entity_poly.type
_entity_poly.pdbx_seq_one_letter_code
_entity_poly.pdbx_strand_id
1 'polypeptide(L)'
;MADFVRSGAGHGERDVRDRLILALYAQLKAERQTREALEYVIREGAISPEVLEAIASDPVPVAAAEDVAAVEKVIALDAHRRRGSVSNLDGEEKK
;
A
#
# COMPACT_ATOMS: atom_id res chain seq x y z
N MET A 1 -5.49 1.96 36.27
CA MET A 1 -5.98 3.12 35.50
C MET A 1 -4.88 3.50 34.53
N ALA A 2 -5.21 3.55 33.24
CA ALA A 2 -4.27 3.53 32.14
C ALA A 2 -3.54 4.86 31.96
N ASP A 3 -2.21 4.86 32.12
CA ASP A 3 -1.34 5.91 31.59
C ASP A 3 -0.96 5.56 30.16
N PHE A 4 -1.81 5.96 29.21
CA PHE A 4 -1.56 5.84 27.76
C PHE A 4 -1.52 7.20 27.08
N VAL A 5 -1.10 8.25 27.80
CA VAL A 5 -1.09 9.63 27.28
C VAL A 5 0.29 10.24 27.41
N ARG A 6 1.25 9.73 26.62
CA ARG A 6 2.38 10.53 26.15
C ARG A 6 3.14 9.88 24.99
N SER A 7 2.77 10.20 23.75
CA SER A 7 3.72 10.48 22.66
C SER A 7 3.00 10.99 21.40
N GLY A 8 2.44 12.19 21.49
CA GLY A 8 1.86 12.89 20.34
C GLY A 8 2.94 13.70 19.60
N ALA A 9 3.61 13.06 18.63
CA ALA A 9 4.35 13.74 17.54
C ALA A 9 4.88 12.76 16.46
N GLY A 10 5.00 11.45 16.78
CA GLY A 10 5.59 10.44 15.88
C GLY A 10 4.67 9.26 15.49
N HIS A 11 3.36 9.34 15.78
CA HIS A 11 2.40 8.25 15.56
C HIS A 11 1.57 8.37 14.28
N GLY A 12 1.20 9.57 13.84
CA GLY A 12 0.27 9.72 12.70
C GLY A 12 0.79 9.18 11.36
N GLU A 13 2.09 9.26 11.13
CA GLU A 13 2.71 8.78 9.89
C GLU A 13 2.92 7.27 9.86
N ARG A 14 3.21 6.66 11.02
CA ARG A 14 3.21 5.19 11.16
C ARG A 14 1.81 4.64 10.94
N ASP A 15 0.79 5.27 11.52
CA ASP A 15 -0.60 4.82 11.37
C ASP A 15 -1.09 4.87 9.90
N VAL A 16 -0.66 5.84 9.10
CA VAL A 16 -1.02 5.92 7.67
C VAL A 16 -0.29 4.84 6.87
N ARG A 17 1.01 4.66 7.11
CA ARG A 17 1.81 3.63 6.44
C ARG A 17 1.29 2.23 6.76
N ASP A 18 1.00 1.93 8.02
CA ASP A 18 0.53 0.62 8.46
C ASP A 18 -0.85 0.32 7.87
N ARG A 19 -1.74 1.32 7.81
CA ARG A 19 -3.03 1.21 7.11
C ARG A 19 -2.86 0.93 5.62
N LEU A 20 -1.91 1.59 4.96
CA LEU A 20 -1.61 1.32 3.55
C LEU A 20 -1.08 -0.11 3.34
N ILE A 21 -0.15 -0.56 4.19
CA ILE A 21 0.38 -1.94 4.14
C ILE A 21 -0.75 -2.97 4.28
N LEU A 22 -1.66 -2.76 5.24
CA LEU A 22 -2.81 -3.64 5.45
C LEU A 22 -3.77 -3.63 4.26
N ALA A 23 -4.04 -2.46 3.67
CA ALA A 23 -4.88 -2.34 2.48
C ALA A 23 -4.29 -3.07 1.28
N LEU A 24 -2.99 -2.87 0.99
CA LEU A 24 -2.29 -3.56 -0.09
C LEU A 24 -2.23 -5.07 0.13
N TYR A 25 -1.99 -5.51 1.37
CA TYR A 25 -2.03 -6.93 1.72
C TYR A 25 -3.43 -7.54 1.47
N ALA A 26 -4.49 -6.85 1.90
CA ALA A 26 -5.86 -7.31 1.70
C ALA A 26 -6.21 -7.42 0.21
N GLN A 27 -5.80 -6.43 -0.59
CA GLN A 27 -5.96 -6.45 -2.05
C GLN A 27 -5.22 -7.62 -2.69
N LEU A 28 -3.94 -7.83 -2.35
CA LEU A 28 -3.16 -8.95 -2.88
C LEU A 28 -3.75 -10.30 -2.49
N LYS A 29 -4.27 -10.42 -1.27
CA LYS A 29 -4.95 -11.64 -0.81
C LYS A 29 -6.22 -11.91 -1.61
N ALA A 30 -7.05 -10.88 -1.85
CA ALA A 30 -8.26 -11.02 -2.65
C ALA A 30 -7.93 -11.46 -4.09
N GLU A 31 -6.90 -10.85 -4.69
CA GLU A 31 -6.46 -11.19 -6.05
C GLU A 31 -6.01 -12.67 -6.16
N ARG A 32 -5.25 -13.16 -5.18
CA ARG A 32 -4.86 -14.58 -5.12
C ARG A 32 -6.06 -15.51 -4.99
N GLN A 33 -7.03 -15.17 -4.15
CA GLN A 33 -8.25 -15.97 -3.98
C GLN A 33 -9.07 -16.01 -5.27
N THR A 34 -9.20 -14.89 -5.98
CA THR A 34 -9.86 -14.84 -7.29
C THR A 34 -9.12 -15.70 -8.31
N ARG A 35 -7.79 -15.65 -8.36
CA ARG A 35 -6.98 -16.50 -9.25
C ARG A 35 -7.19 -17.98 -8.95
N GLU A 36 -7.12 -18.39 -7.68
CA GLU A 36 -7.33 -19.78 -7.28
C GLU A 36 -8.73 -20.29 -7.68
N ALA A 37 -9.76 -19.46 -7.50
CA ALA A 37 -11.12 -19.78 -7.94
C ALA A 37 -11.21 -19.93 -9.46
N LEU A 38 -10.57 -19.04 -10.22
CA LEU A 38 -10.52 -19.10 -11.68
C LEU A 38 -9.79 -20.37 -12.17
N GLU A 39 -8.63 -20.69 -11.59
CA GLU A 39 -7.87 -21.90 -11.91
C GLU A 39 -8.67 -23.18 -11.62
N TYR A 40 -9.45 -23.18 -10.54
CA TYR A 40 -10.35 -24.29 -10.22
C TYR A 40 -11.42 -24.46 -11.30
N VAL A 41 -12.19 -23.40 -11.61
CA VAL A 41 -13.28 -23.52 -12.60
C VAL A 41 -12.79 -23.84 -14.02
N ILE A 42 -11.60 -23.35 -14.40
CA ILE A 42 -10.96 -23.71 -15.68
C ILE A 42 -10.68 -25.22 -15.72
N ARG A 43 -10.13 -25.77 -14.64
CA ARG A 43 -9.79 -27.20 -14.55
C ARG A 43 -11.03 -28.10 -14.59
N GLU A 44 -12.12 -27.67 -13.98
CA GLU A 44 -13.40 -28.37 -14.02
C GLU A 44 -14.16 -28.17 -15.36
N GLY A 45 -13.64 -27.35 -16.27
CA GLY A 45 -14.31 -27.01 -17.53
C GLY A 45 -15.62 -26.23 -17.33
N ALA A 46 -15.79 -25.59 -16.18
CA ALA A 46 -17.03 -24.92 -15.76
C ALA A 46 -17.12 -23.46 -16.24
N ILE A 47 -16.25 -23.04 -17.17
CA ILE A 47 -16.21 -21.69 -17.76
C ILE A 47 -16.09 -21.80 -19.28
N SER A 48 -16.84 -20.99 -20.02
CA SER A 48 -16.82 -21.03 -21.49
C SER A 48 -15.62 -20.26 -22.05
N PRO A 49 -15.13 -20.60 -23.26
CA PRO A 49 -14.06 -19.86 -23.93
C PRO A 49 -14.37 -18.37 -24.10
N GLU A 50 -15.61 -18.03 -24.43
CA GLU A 50 -16.04 -16.64 -24.64
C GLU A 50 -15.96 -15.82 -23.35
N VAL A 51 -16.26 -16.45 -22.20
CA VAL A 51 -16.10 -15.80 -20.89
C VAL A 51 -14.62 -15.61 -20.55
N LEU A 52 -13.76 -16.59 -20.86
CA LEU A 52 -12.31 -16.45 -20.69
C LEU A 52 -11.73 -15.34 -21.57
N GLU A 53 -12.19 -15.23 -22.82
CA GLU A 53 -11.81 -14.15 -23.73
C GLU A 53 -12.27 -12.78 -23.21
N ALA A 54 -13.49 -12.70 -22.68
CA ALA A 54 -14.00 -11.48 -22.06
C ALA A 54 -13.18 -11.07 -20.84
N ILE A 55 -12.80 -12.02 -19.98
CA ILE A 55 -11.92 -11.76 -18.83
C ILE A 55 -10.52 -11.33 -19.28
N ALA A 56 -9.93 -12.00 -20.28
CA ALA A 56 -8.60 -11.68 -20.79
C ALA A 56 -8.53 -10.33 -21.52
N SER A 57 -9.66 -9.93 -22.11
CA SER A 57 -9.81 -8.65 -22.82
C SER A 57 -10.24 -7.51 -21.90
N ASP A 58 -10.66 -7.81 -20.67
CA ASP A 58 -11.01 -6.80 -19.68
C ASP A 58 -9.73 -5.97 -19.41
N PRO A 59 -9.75 -4.66 -19.66
CA PRO A 59 -8.59 -3.83 -19.38
C PRO A 59 -8.24 -3.96 -17.91
N VAL A 60 -7.08 -4.57 -17.62
CA VAL A 60 -6.52 -4.58 -16.27
C VAL A 60 -6.47 -3.11 -15.83
N PRO A 61 -7.23 -2.73 -14.79
CA PRO A 61 -7.19 -1.35 -14.32
C PRO A 61 -5.74 -1.04 -14.00
N VAL A 62 -5.18 -0.04 -14.66
CA VAL A 62 -3.83 0.48 -14.40
C VAL A 62 -3.81 1.22 -13.06
N ALA A 63 -4.39 0.64 -12.02
CA ALA A 63 -4.44 1.19 -10.66
C ALA A 63 -3.06 1.21 -9.98
N ALA A 64 -1.96 1.38 -10.73
CA ALA A 64 -0.65 0.94 -10.24
C ALA A 64 0.57 1.70 -10.77
N ALA A 65 0.45 2.62 -11.73
CA ALA A 65 1.61 3.44 -12.12
C ALA A 65 1.53 4.83 -11.50
N GLU A 66 0.42 5.53 -11.71
CA GLU A 66 0.22 6.89 -11.20
C GLU A 66 -0.07 6.90 -9.70
N ASP A 67 -0.85 5.95 -9.21
CA ASP A 67 -1.10 5.79 -7.77
C ASP A 67 0.17 5.36 -7.02
N VAL A 68 0.98 4.47 -7.62
CA VAL A 68 2.29 4.09 -7.06
C VAL A 68 3.25 5.27 -7.11
N ALA A 69 3.33 6.01 -8.21
CA ALA A 69 4.16 7.21 -8.31
C ALA A 69 3.72 8.30 -7.32
N ALA A 70 2.41 8.45 -7.09
CA ALA A 70 1.87 9.38 -6.09
C ALA A 70 2.26 8.95 -4.67
N VAL A 71 2.15 7.66 -4.36
CA VAL A 71 2.58 7.08 -3.07
C VAL A 71 4.09 7.23 -2.90
N GLU A 72 4.90 6.91 -3.90
CA GLU A 72 6.36 7.06 -3.90
C GLU A 72 6.78 8.51 -3.68
N LYS A 73 6.09 9.48 -4.30
CA LYS A 73 6.33 10.91 -4.09
C LYS A 73 6.03 11.33 -2.64
N VAL A 74 4.94 10.83 -2.05
CA VAL A 74 4.62 11.11 -0.65
C VAL A 74 5.68 10.52 0.29
N ILE A 75 6.12 9.29 0.04
CA ILE A 75 7.20 8.63 0.81
C ILE A 75 8.52 9.42 0.70
N ALA A 76 8.88 9.88 -0.50
CA ALA A 76 10.09 10.66 -0.72
C ALA A 76 10.06 12.00 0.03
N LEU A 77 8.93 12.71 -0.02
CA LEU A 77 8.73 13.98 0.69
C LEU A 77 8.83 13.82 2.20
N ASP A 78 8.24 12.76 2.76
CA ASP A 78 8.39 12.42 4.18
C ASP A 78 9.88 12.15 4.54
N ALA A 79 10.56 11.29 3.77
CA ALA A 79 11.97 10.98 4.01
C ALA A 79 12.88 12.24 4.01
N HIS A 80 12.58 13.24 3.17
CA HIS A 80 13.28 14.53 3.19
C HIS A 80 12.98 15.36 4.45
N ARG A 81 11.73 15.40 4.92
CA ARG A 81 11.36 16.10 6.16
C ARG A 81 12.10 15.52 7.36
N ARG A 82 12.18 14.19 7.47
CA ARG A 82 12.90 13.53 8.57
C ARG A 82 14.40 13.82 8.58
N ARG A 83 15.03 13.97 7.41
CA ARG A 83 16.45 14.36 7.32
C ARG A 83 16.69 15.82 7.73
N GLY A 84 15.81 16.73 7.32
CA GLY A 84 15.90 18.15 7.71
C GLY A 84 15.65 18.41 9.19
N SER A 85 14.82 17.59 9.86
CA SER A 85 14.63 17.68 11.31
C SER A 85 15.84 17.21 12.11
N VAL A 86 16.63 16.27 11.57
CA VAL A 86 17.86 15.78 12.24
C VAL A 86 18.98 16.82 12.15
N SER A 87 19.14 17.50 11.00
CA SER A 87 20.18 18.53 10.83
C SER A 87 19.98 19.79 11.69
N ASN A 88 18.75 20.09 12.12
CA ASN A 88 18.47 21.24 12.97
C ASN A 88 18.75 20.97 14.47
N LEU A 89 18.83 19.70 14.89
CA LEU A 89 19.14 19.34 16.27
C LEU A 89 20.65 19.37 16.57
N ASP A 90 21.50 19.16 15.55
CA ASP A 90 22.96 19.19 15.68
C ASP A 90 23.56 20.62 15.69
N GLY A 91 22.73 21.66 15.49
CA GLY A 91 23.16 23.06 15.36
C GLY A 91 23.07 23.91 16.63
N GLU A 92 22.48 23.43 17.72
CA GLU A 92 22.21 24.24 18.93
C GLU A 92 23.20 24.04 20.11
N GLU A 93 24.28 23.26 19.95
CA GLU A 93 25.32 23.13 21.00
C GLU A 93 26.58 23.94 20.70
N LYS A 94 26.48 25.25 20.45
CA LYS A 94 27.61 26.19 20.68
C LYS A 94 27.11 27.61 20.96
N LYS A 95 26.87 27.94 22.22
CA LYS A 95 27.04 29.31 22.71
C LYS A 95 27.48 29.34 24.16
#